data_AF-A0A9X2XWF3-F1
#
_entry.id   AF-A0A9X2XWF3-F1
#
_cell.length_a   1.000
_cell.length_b   1.000
_cell.length_c   1.000
_cell.angle_alpha   90.00
_cell.angle_beta   90.00
_cell.angle_gamma   90.00
#
_symmetry.space_group_name_H-M   'P 1'
#
loop_
_entity.id
_entity.type
_entity.pdbx_description
1 polymer ?
#
loop_
_entity_poly.entity_id
_entity_poly.type
_entity_poly.pdbx_seq_one_letter_code
_entity_poly.pdbx_strand_id
1 'polypeptide(L)'
;MKILVRLPNWLGDLVMSTGFIHQLQQFYPGASISVIAKKGIHDLLQYFPSFEHQFIFNKNEYKGIKGLWKFGKEIQKTDQFDLFFSLPDSFSSAIIGWASGAKKRIGFKKEMRGLVMTHTYTKPGHLHRVEEYIALLEMFTGKKAITPNVSLHHNFQKKQYVVVNINSEASSRRLTVPKAVEELKLLRKNIKHPIYLIGAPKEKPFIDEVLNKLENKSNIENVAGKTNLPQLVELLASAQLMLTTDSGPAHLANALGTNTIVLFGAGNEANTAPYNAKLLTGIRLGKLSCEPCVKNVCKLYKVPQCMQQLDMEMIISKVVKQLNP
;
A
#
# COMPACT_ATOMS: atom_id res chain seq x y z
N MET A 1 13.52 1.09 -26.36
CA MET A 1 14.02 1.58 -25.06
C MET A 1 13.61 0.57 -24.00
N LYS A 2 14.55 0.10 -23.18
CA LYS A 2 14.28 -0.90 -22.14
C LYS A 2 14.47 -0.31 -20.75
N ILE A 3 13.43 -0.38 -19.91
CA ILE A 3 13.38 0.29 -18.61
C ILE A 3 13.17 -0.75 -17.50
N LEU A 4 14.03 -0.73 -16.49
CA LEU A 4 13.92 -1.55 -15.30
C LEU A 4 13.47 -0.70 -14.11
N VAL A 5 12.41 -1.10 -13.41
CA VAL A 5 11.90 -0.37 -12.24
C VAL A 5 11.99 -1.25 -11.00
N ARG A 6 12.72 -0.80 -9.97
CA ARG A 6 12.68 -1.43 -8.65
C ARG A 6 11.47 -0.90 -7.89
N LEU A 7 10.48 -1.76 -7.69
CA LEU A 7 9.23 -1.44 -7.00
C LEU A 7 9.39 -1.43 -5.47
N PRO A 8 8.49 -0.76 -4.72
CA PRO A 8 8.50 -0.77 -3.26
C PRO A 8 8.27 -2.15 -2.63
N ASN A 9 8.59 -2.25 -1.33
CA ASN A 9 8.55 -3.52 -0.58
C ASN A 9 7.30 -3.70 0.31
N TRP A 10 6.50 -2.66 0.46
CA TRP A 10 5.29 -2.62 1.27
C TRP A 10 4.07 -2.61 0.36
N LEU A 11 2.99 -3.28 0.75
CA LEU A 11 1.79 -3.41 -0.08
C LEU A 11 1.23 -2.04 -0.51
N GLY A 12 1.05 -1.11 0.43
CA GLY A 12 0.54 0.23 0.14
C GLY A 12 1.44 1.02 -0.82
N ASP A 13 2.75 1.00 -0.58
CA ASP A 13 3.73 1.66 -1.46
C ASP A 13 3.77 1.02 -2.86
N LEU A 14 3.65 -0.31 -2.95
CA LEU A 14 3.58 -1.02 -4.22
C LEU A 14 2.34 -0.57 -5.00
N VAL A 15 1.16 -0.55 -4.37
CA VAL A 15 -0.08 -0.05 -4.99
C VAL A 15 0.10 1.40 -5.45
N MET A 16 0.62 2.28 -4.60
CA MET A 16 0.86 3.69 -4.95
C MET A 16 1.85 3.86 -6.10
N SER A 17 2.80 2.93 -6.28
CA SER A 17 3.76 2.98 -7.39
C SER A 17 3.12 2.75 -8.77
N THR A 18 1.87 2.27 -8.84
CA THR A 18 1.12 2.20 -10.11
C THR A 18 1.03 3.57 -10.80
N GLY A 19 0.89 4.66 -10.04
CA GLY A 19 0.89 6.02 -10.59
C GLY A 19 2.18 6.36 -11.33
N PHE A 20 3.32 5.92 -10.80
CA PHE A 20 4.61 6.06 -11.50
C PHE A 20 4.66 5.20 -12.78
N ILE A 21 4.15 3.96 -12.73
CA ILE A 21 4.14 3.07 -13.89
C ILE A 21 3.28 3.63 -15.03
N HIS A 22 2.08 4.12 -14.74
CA HIS A 22 1.23 4.77 -15.73
C HIS A 22 1.91 6.00 -16.34
N GLN A 23 2.53 6.84 -15.52
CA GLN A 23 3.22 8.02 -16.04
C GLN A 23 4.47 7.67 -16.87
N LEU A 24 5.17 6.60 -16.48
CA LEU A 24 6.33 6.08 -17.20
C LEU A 24 5.94 5.61 -18.61
N GLN A 25 4.82 4.89 -18.74
CA GLN A 25 4.28 4.45 -20.03
C GLN A 25 3.89 5.64 -20.93
N GLN A 26 3.31 6.69 -20.35
CA GLN A 26 2.98 7.92 -21.09
C GLN A 26 4.22 8.68 -21.55
N PHE A 27 5.26 8.78 -20.72
CA PHE A 27 6.48 9.51 -21.06
C PHE A 27 7.36 8.79 -22.10
N TYR A 28 7.24 7.46 -22.16
CA TYR A 28 7.99 6.58 -23.06
C TYR A 28 7.05 5.61 -23.79
N PRO A 29 6.21 6.11 -24.72
CA PRO A 29 5.36 5.24 -25.52
C PRO A 29 6.23 4.25 -26.30
N GLY A 30 5.92 2.94 -26.19
CA GLY A 30 6.67 1.87 -26.84
C GLY A 30 7.94 1.40 -26.11
N ALA A 31 8.22 1.86 -24.88
CA ALA A 31 9.26 1.27 -24.07
C ALA A 31 8.83 -0.09 -23.49
N SER A 32 9.74 -1.08 -23.50
CA SER A 32 9.58 -2.32 -22.75
C SER A 32 9.92 -2.05 -21.29
N ILE A 33 8.95 -2.29 -20.40
CA ILE A 33 9.10 -2.06 -18.96
C ILE A 33 9.22 -3.40 -18.25
N SER A 34 10.31 -3.58 -17.52
CA SER A 34 10.54 -4.70 -16.62
C SER A 34 10.57 -4.21 -15.17
N VAL A 35 10.20 -5.06 -14.23
CA VAL A 35 10.10 -4.69 -12.82
C VAL A 35 10.85 -5.65 -11.92
N ILE A 36 11.31 -5.13 -10.79
CA ILE A 36 11.82 -5.93 -9.68
C ILE A 36 10.85 -5.76 -8.50
N ALA A 37 10.16 -6.84 -8.14
CA ALA A 37 9.25 -6.90 -7.01
C ALA A 37 9.75 -7.81 -5.90
N LYS A 38 9.30 -7.57 -4.67
CA LYS A 38 9.65 -8.42 -3.53
C LYS A 38 8.78 -9.69 -3.52
N LYS A 39 9.40 -10.85 -3.24
CA LYS A 39 8.69 -12.11 -2.99
C LYS A 39 7.62 -11.91 -1.91
N GLY A 40 6.41 -12.43 -2.16
CA GLY A 40 5.25 -12.33 -1.26
C GLY A 40 4.30 -11.17 -1.54
N ILE A 41 4.71 -10.14 -2.30
CA ILE A 41 3.79 -9.10 -2.81
C ILE A 41 3.74 -9.07 -4.35
N HIS A 42 4.61 -9.84 -5.01
CA HIS A 42 4.68 -9.92 -6.47
C HIS A 42 3.42 -10.45 -7.15
N ASP A 43 2.56 -11.22 -6.46
CA ASP A 43 1.31 -11.71 -7.05
C ASP A 43 0.37 -10.55 -7.41
N LEU A 44 0.59 -9.36 -6.85
CA LEU A 44 -0.16 -8.17 -7.22
C LEU A 44 0.16 -7.68 -8.64
N LEU A 45 1.34 -8.01 -9.18
CA LEU A 45 1.76 -7.56 -10.50
C LEU A 45 0.85 -8.03 -11.64
N GLN A 46 0.07 -9.09 -11.43
CA GLN A 46 -0.93 -9.54 -12.41
C GLN A 46 -2.07 -8.53 -12.63
N TYR A 47 -2.26 -7.59 -11.68
CA TYR A 47 -3.25 -6.52 -11.77
C TYR A 47 -2.64 -5.17 -12.18
N PHE A 48 -1.32 -5.13 -12.43
CA PHE A 48 -0.64 -3.95 -12.97
C PHE A 48 -0.70 -3.97 -14.51
N PRO A 49 -0.33 -2.85 -15.17
CA PRO A 49 0.01 -2.90 -16.59
C PRO A 49 1.06 -3.98 -16.89
N SER A 50 0.98 -4.59 -18.07
CA SER A 50 1.87 -5.69 -18.47
C SER A 50 3.34 -5.27 -18.44
N PHE A 51 4.19 -6.18 -17.95
CA PHE A 51 5.64 -6.02 -17.91
C PHE A 51 6.31 -7.06 -18.80
N GLU A 52 7.41 -6.67 -19.45
CA GLU A 52 8.25 -7.55 -20.27
C GLU A 52 8.84 -8.67 -19.40
N HIS A 53 9.47 -8.30 -18.28
CA HIS A 53 10.02 -9.22 -17.30
C HIS A 53 9.65 -8.81 -15.87
N GLN A 54 9.35 -9.82 -15.04
CA GLN A 54 9.08 -9.65 -13.61
C GLN A 54 10.14 -10.40 -12.80
N PHE A 55 11.11 -9.67 -12.25
CA PHE A 55 12.18 -10.24 -11.44
C PHE A 55 11.78 -10.27 -9.96
N ILE A 56 11.73 -11.47 -9.38
CA ILE A 56 11.24 -11.67 -8.02
C ILE A 56 12.40 -11.71 -7.02
N PHE A 57 12.54 -10.65 -6.24
CA PHE A 57 13.60 -10.53 -5.26
C PHE A 57 13.21 -11.19 -3.92
N ASN A 58 14.00 -12.19 -3.52
CA ASN A 58 13.87 -12.89 -2.24
C ASN A 58 15.11 -12.65 -1.37
N LYS A 59 14.98 -11.86 -0.30
CA LYS A 59 16.09 -11.53 0.62
C LYS A 59 16.70 -12.78 1.29
N ASN A 60 15.92 -13.84 1.48
CA ASN A 60 16.41 -15.07 2.11
C ASN A 60 17.32 -15.88 1.17
N GLU A 61 17.14 -15.72 -0.13
CA GLU A 61 17.94 -16.38 -1.17
C GLU A 61 19.14 -15.52 -1.56
N TYR A 62 18.93 -14.22 -1.74
CA TYR A 62 19.95 -13.25 -2.09
C TYR A 62 20.41 -12.47 -0.85
N LYS A 63 21.22 -13.14 -0.01
CA LYS A 63 21.72 -12.58 1.25
C LYS A 63 22.92 -11.64 1.05
N GLY A 64 22.88 -10.50 1.74
CA GLY A 64 23.99 -9.54 1.78
C GLY A 64 24.37 -8.96 0.42
N ILE A 65 25.49 -8.24 0.37
CA ILE A 65 25.96 -7.54 -0.84
C ILE A 65 26.23 -8.52 -1.99
N LYS A 66 26.86 -9.68 -1.71
CA LYS A 66 27.12 -10.72 -2.71
C LYS A 66 25.82 -11.25 -3.34
N GLY A 67 24.78 -11.47 -2.53
CA GLY A 67 23.47 -11.89 -3.02
C GLY A 67 22.79 -10.82 -3.88
N LEU A 68 22.82 -9.56 -3.44
CA LEU A 68 22.29 -8.42 -4.22
C LEU A 68 22.99 -8.28 -5.58
N TRP A 69 24.31 -8.42 -5.60
CA TRP A 69 25.11 -8.39 -6.82
C TRP A 69 24.79 -9.56 -7.74
N LYS A 70 24.72 -10.79 -7.20
CA LYS A 70 24.34 -11.99 -7.95
C LYS A 70 22.98 -11.81 -8.62
N PHE A 71 21.97 -11.33 -7.89
CA PHE A 71 20.64 -11.08 -8.44
C PHE A 71 20.66 -10.05 -9.57
N GLY A 72 21.37 -8.94 -9.41
CA GLY A 72 21.53 -7.96 -10.49
C GLY A 72 22.25 -8.53 -11.70
N LYS A 73 23.26 -9.39 -11.51
CA LYS A 73 23.94 -10.08 -12.63
C LYS A 73 23.04 -11.09 -13.35
N GLU A 74 22.11 -11.72 -12.65
CA GLU A 74 21.08 -12.57 -13.29
C GLU A 74 20.17 -11.72 -14.17
N ILE A 75 19.71 -10.55 -13.67
CA ILE A 75 18.94 -9.59 -14.47
C ILE A 75 19.71 -9.14 -15.72
N GLN A 76 21.00 -8.82 -15.58
CA GLN A 76 21.87 -8.39 -16.68
C GLN A 76 21.97 -9.46 -17.79
N LYS A 77 21.90 -10.75 -17.44
CA LYS A 77 21.96 -11.85 -18.41
C LYS A 77 20.66 -11.99 -19.19
N THR A 78 19.53 -11.59 -18.62
CA THR A 78 18.23 -11.63 -19.30
C THR A 78 18.13 -10.52 -20.34
N ASP A 79 18.53 -9.29 -19.99
CA ASP A 79 18.41 -8.16 -20.91
C ASP A 79 19.36 -6.99 -20.60
N GLN A 80 19.56 -6.12 -21.58
CA GLN A 80 20.32 -4.88 -21.45
C GLN A 80 19.37 -3.69 -21.26
N PHE A 81 19.41 -3.09 -20.07
CA PHE A 81 18.53 -1.97 -19.72
C PHE A 81 19.17 -0.62 -20.00
N ASP A 82 18.42 0.28 -20.62
CA ASP A 82 18.85 1.66 -20.85
C ASP A 82 18.68 2.49 -19.57
N LEU A 83 17.55 2.31 -18.88
CA LEU A 83 17.17 3.04 -17.68
C LEU A 83 16.87 2.08 -16.53
N PHE A 84 17.29 2.46 -15.32
CA PHE A 84 16.89 1.85 -14.07
C PHE A 84 16.34 2.91 -13.12
N PHE A 85 15.10 2.75 -12.66
CA PHE A 85 14.51 3.60 -11.63
C PHE A 85 14.41 2.87 -10.30
N SER A 86 14.91 3.48 -9.22
CA SER A 86 14.76 2.96 -7.85
C SER A 86 13.72 3.75 -7.08
N LEU A 87 12.54 3.16 -6.88
CA LEU A 87 11.50 3.75 -6.03
C LEU A 87 11.77 3.59 -4.52
N PRO A 88 12.30 2.46 -4.02
CA PRO A 88 12.85 2.40 -2.67
C PRO A 88 14.08 3.30 -2.55
N ASP A 89 14.31 3.85 -1.35
CA ASP A 89 15.47 4.69 -1.05
C ASP A 89 16.75 3.95 -0.68
N SER A 90 16.69 2.61 -0.62
CA SER A 90 17.75 1.80 -0.01
C SER A 90 19.01 1.67 -0.85
N PHE A 91 20.18 1.61 -0.18
CA PHE A 91 21.46 1.28 -0.82
C PHE A 91 21.42 -0.09 -1.51
N SER A 92 20.72 -1.05 -0.90
CA SER A 92 20.54 -2.39 -1.48
C SER A 92 19.86 -2.39 -2.85
N SER A 93 18.90 -1.47 -3.07
CA SER A 93 18.24 -1.32 -4.36
C SER A 93 19.19 -0.77 -5.43
N ALA A 94 20.09 0.13 -5.02
CA ALA A 94 21.09 0.72 -5.91
C ALA A 94 22.17 -0.29 -6.34
N ILE A 95 22.60 -1.21 -5.44
CA ILE A 95 23.51 -2.31 -5.80
C ILE A 95 22.89 -3.19 -6.89
N ILE A 96 21.62 -3.59 -6.73
CA ILE A 96 20.93 -4.40 -7.75
C ILE A 96 20.89 -3.65 -9.09
N GLY A 97 20.55 -2.36 -9.06
CA GLY A 97 20.54 -1.51 -10.25
C GLY A 97 21.91 -1.41 -10.92
N TRP A 98 22.99 -1.28 -10.14
CA TRP A 98 24.35 -1.25 -10.68
C TRP A 98 24.76 -2.59 -11.30
N ALA A 99 24.50 -3.70 -10.60
CA ALA A 99 24.80 -5.04 -11.07
C ALA A 99 23.99 -5.46 -12.29
N SER A 100 22.78 -4.90 -12.49
CA SER A 100 21.94 -5.10 -13.68
C SER A 100 22.56 -4.57 -14.98
N GLY A 101 23.60 -3.75 -14.90
CA GLY A 101 24.24 -3.16 -16.07
C GLY A 101 23.47 -2.00 -16.71
N ALA A 102 22.40 -1.51 -16.08
CA ALA A 102 21.60 -0.43 -16.65
C ALA A 102 22.44 0.84 -16.91
N LYS A 103 22.35 1.40 -18.13
CA LYS A 103 23.19 2.54 -18.57
C LYS A 103 22.99 3.78 -17.70
N LYS A 104 21.74 4.14 -17.42
CA LYS A 104 21.37 5.20 -16.48
C LYS A 104 20.63 4.62 -15.27
N ARG A 105 21.00 5.05 -14.07
CA ARG A 105 20.45 4.57 -12.79
C ARG A 105 19.98 5.77 -11.98
N ILE A 106 18.67 5.87 -11.78
CA ILE A 106 17.92 7.05 -11.34
C ILE A 106 17.28 6.78 -9.98
N GLY A 107 17.47 7.68 -9.02
CA GLY A 107 16.85 7.59 -7.69
C GLY A 107 17.14 8.83 -6.82
N PHE A 108 16.47 8.97 -5.68
CA PHE A 108 16.75 10.06 -4.75
C PHE A 108 18.10 9.92 -4.02
N LYS A 109 18.74 11.00 -3.58
CA LYS A 109 20.00 10.97 -2.82
C LYS A 109 19.75 10.55 -1.36
N LYS A 110 19.78 9.25 -1.08
CA LYS A 110 19.59 8.62 0.24
C LYS A 110 20.61 7.49 0.47
N GLU A 111 20.88 7.15 1.73
CA GLU A 111 21.74 6.03 2.14
C GLU A 111 23.09 5.90 1.37
N MET A 112 23.77 7.02 1.08
CA MET A 112 25.04 7.06 0.33
C MET A 112 25.01 6.36 -1.06
N ARG A 113 23.82 6.07 -1.60
CA ARG A 113 23.69 5.31 -2.85
C ARG A 113 24.16 6.04 -4.11
N GLY A 114 24.51 7.33 -3.99
CA GLY A 114 25.08 8.13 -5.07
C GLY A 114 26.37 7.55 -5.66
N LEU A 115 27.09 6.70 -4.91
CA LEU A 115 28.31 6.04 -5.41
C LEU A 115 28.07 5.11 -6.60
N VAL A 116 26.87 4.53 -6.70
CA VAL A 116 26.55 3.52 -7.72
C VAL A 116 25.39 3.95 -8.63
N MET A 117 24.78 5.09 -8.36
CA MET A 117 23.72 5.69 -9.18
C MET A 117 24.33 6.70 -10.15
N THR A 118 23.77 6.86 -11.36
CA THR A 118 24.27 7.85 -12.32
C THR A 118 23.53 9.18 -12.24
N HIS A 119 22.25 9.16 -11.84
CA HIS A 119 21.44 10.36 -11.67
C HIS A 119 20.80 10.30 -10.28
N THR A 120 21.12 11.28 -9.44
CA THR A 120 20.51 11.39 -8.12
C THR A 120 19.90 12.75 -7.89
N TYR A 121 18.73 12.75 -7.26
CA TYR A 121 17.96 13.98 -7.01
C TYR A 121 17.66 14.14 -5.53
N THR A 122 17.54 15.37 -5.06
CA THR A 122 17.03 15.62 -3.70
C THR A 122 15.55 15.27 -3.67
N LYS A 123 15.16 14.44 -2.70
CA LYS A 123 13.76 14.05 -2.54
C LYS A 123 12.94 15.28 -2.11
N PRO A 124 11.87 15.65 -2.83
CA PRO A 124 11.01 16.76 -2.43
C PRO A 124 10.32 16.43 -1.10
N GLY A 125 10.15 17.43 -0.24
CA GLY A 125 9.38 17.32 0.99
C GLY A 125 7.90 17.62 0.74
N HIS A 126 7.05 17.21 1.69
CA HIS A 126 5.61 17.58 1.72
C HIS A 126 4.78 17.14 0.50
N LEU A 127 5.23 16.12 -0.22
CA LEU A 127 4.45 15.51 -1.30
C LEU A 127 3.78 14.22 -0.85
N HIS A 128 2.66 13.91 -1.48
CA HIS A 128 2.06 12.58 -1.36
C HIS A 128 3.02 11.54 -1.95
N ARG A 129 3.06 10.31 -1.42
CA ARG A 129 4.01 9.28 -1.86
C ARG A 129 3.95 8.97 -3.35
N VAL A 130 2.74 8.98 -3.94
CA VAL A 130 2.54 8.83 -5.39
C VAL A 130 3.24 9.95 -6.16
N GLU A 131 3.10 11.18 -5.68
CA GLU A 131 3.71 12.38 -6.26
C GLU A 131 5.23 12.37 -6.05
N GLU A 132 5.73 11.86 -4.91
CA GLU A 132 7.16 11.64 -4.71
C GLU A 132 7.72 10.70 -5.79
N TYR A 133 7.03 9.59 -6.09
CA TYR A 133 7.49 8.69 -7.15
C TYR A 133 7.47 9.37 -8.52
N ILE A 134 6.40 10.07 -8.84
CA ILE A 134 6.27 10.78 -10.13
C ILE A 134 7.28 11.91 -10.24
N ALA A 135 7.56 12.65 -9.17
CA ALA A 135 8.57 13.70 -9.15
C ALA A 135 9.96 13.18 -9.54
N LEU A 136 10.32 11.94 -9.17
CA LEU A 136 11.57 11.33 -9.63
C LEU A 136 11.61 11.20 -11.16
N LEU A 137 10.48 10.82 -11.77
CA LEU A 137 10.35 10.72 -13.22
C LEU A 137 10.41 12.11 -13.88
N GLU A 138 9.71 13.09 -13.33
CA GLU A 138 9.72 14.47 -13.84
C GLU A 138 11.14 15.07 -13.78
N MET A 139 11.83 14.93 -12.66
CA MET A 139 13.19 15.44 -12.46
C MET A 139 14.20 14.83 -13.45
N PHE A 140 14.02 13.56 -13.83
CA PHE A 140 14.89 12.91 -14.80
C PHE A 140 14.56 13.28 -16.24
N THR A 141 13.27 13.39 -16.57
CA THR A 141 12.82 13.57 -17.96
C THR A 141 12.65 15.03 -18.37
N GLY A 142 12.52 15.94 -17.40
CA GLY A 142 12.11 17.33 -17.64
C GLY A 142 10.64 17.47 -18.05
N LYS A 143 9.89 16.37 -18.15
CA LYS A 143 8.47 16.36 -18.51
C LYS A 143 7.61 16.49 -17.27
N LYS A 144 6.45 17.14 -17.40
CA LYS A 144 5.45 17.24 -16.34
C LYS A 144 4.38 16.17 -16.50
N ALA A 145 4.07 15.51 -15.39
CA ALA A 145 3.05 14.49 -15.32
C ALA A 145 1.66 15.12 -15.43
N ILE A 146 0.74 14.36 -16.02
CA ILE A 146 -0.70 14.69 -15.97
C ILE A 146 -1.22 14.19 -14.60
N THR A 147 -2.50 14.43 -14.30
CA THR A 147 -3.19 13.88 -13.14
C THR A 147 -2.83 12.40 -12.92
N PRO A 148 -2.14 12.07 -11.82
CA PRO A 148 -1.73 10.69 -11.57
C PRO A 148 -2.93 9.76 -11.42
N ASN A 149 -2.83 8.57 -11.99
CA ASN A 149 -3.85 7.53 -11.83
C ASN A 149 -3.28 6.36 -11.02
N VAL A 150 -3.91 6.04 -9.89
CA VAL A 150 -3.58 4.87 -9.06
C VAL A 150 -4.72 3.87 -9.18
N SER A 151 -4.59 2.96 -10.14
CA SER A 151 -5.61 1.95 -10.44
C SER A 151 -4.97 0.58 -10.69
N LEU A 152 -5.72 -0.47 -10.39
CA LEU A 152 -5.38 -1.86 -10.69
C LEU A 152 -6.43 -2.47 -11.61
N HIS A 153 -6.01 -3.28 -12.58
CA HIS A 153 -6.89 -3.89 -13.57
C HIS A 153 -7.55 -5.14 -13.00
N HIS A 154 -8.87 -5.24 -13.09
CA HIS A 154 -9.63 -6.45 -12.75
C HIS A 154 -10.98 -6.48 -13.47
N ASN A 155 -11.65 -7.63 -13.45
CA ASN A 155 -13.00 -7.83 -13.99
C ASN A 155 -13.99 -8.39 -12.95
N PHE A 156 -13.64 -8.36 -11.66
CA PHE A 156 -14.49 -8.82 -10.58
C PHE A 156 -15.81 -8.04 -10.49
N GLN A 157 -16.91 -8.75 -10.24
CA GLN A 157 -18.24 -8.17 -10.06
C GLN A 157 -18.47 -7.73 -8.61
N LYS A 158 -19.17 -6.61 -8.43
CA LYS A 158 -19.58 -6.14 -7.10
C LYS A 158 -20.57 -7.12 -6.46
N LYS A 159 -20.37 -7.37 -5.18
CA LYS A 159 -21.16 -8.26 -4.30
C LYS A 159 -21.61 -7.46 -3.08
N GLN A 160 -22.73 -7.86 -2.49
CA GLN A 160 -23.42 -7.15 -1.41
C GLN A 160 -22.79 -7.44 -0.04
N TYR A 161 -21.52 -7.08 0.17
CA TYR A 161 -20.84 -7.21 1.46
C TYR A 161 -19.86 -6.07 1.74
N VAL A 162 -19.47 -5.96 3.01
CA VAL A 162 -18.48 -5.00 3.51
C VAL A 162 -17.23 -5.75 3.93
N VAL A 163 -16.06 -5.18 3.62
CA VAL A 163 -14.78 -5.68 4.14
C VAL A 163 -14.32 -4.76 5.26
N VAL A 164 -13.88 -5.35 6.37
CA VAL A 164 -13.43 -4.60 7.55
C VAL A 164 -12.00 -5.00 7.91
N ASN A 165 -11.15 -4.01 8.15
CA ASN A 165 -9.80 -4.21 8.65
C ASN A 165 -9.52 -3.33 9.87
N ILE A 166 -9.63 -3.93 11.05
CA ILE A 166 -9.33 -3.30 12.34
C ILE A 166 -7.83 -3.28 12.68
N ASN A 167 -6.98 -3.84 11.81
CA ASN A 167 -5.54 -4.04 12.04
C ASN A 167 -4.62 -3.12 11.25
N SER A 168 -3.45 -2.88 11.84
CA SER A 168 -2.28 -2.31 11.17
C SER A 168 -1.02 -2.88 11.81
N GLU A 169 0.05 -3.05 11.02
CA GLU A 169 1.35 -3.52 11.51
C GLU A 169 1.95 -2.58 12.57
N ALA A 170 1.68 -1.28 12.44
CA ALA A 170 1.99 -0.30 13.45
C ALA A 170 0.86 -0.28 14.49
N SER A 171 1.15 -0.72 15.72
CA SER A 171 0.15 -0.76 16.80
C SER A 171 -0.47 0.60 17.13
N SER A 172 0.24 1.69 16.81
CA SER A 172 -0.24 3.07 16.89
C SER A 172 -1.36 3.45 15.90
N ARG A 173 -1.59 2.64 14.86
CA ARG A 173 -2.65 2.83 13.84
C ARG A 173 -3.75 1.77 13.93
N ARG A 174 -3.53 0.73 14.72
CA ARG A 174 -4.49 -0.34 14.97
C ARG A 174 -5.55 0.13 15.95
N LEU A 175 -6.80 -0.30 15.77
CA LEU A 175 -7.84 -0.09 16.78
C LEU A 175 -7.46 -0.80 18.08
N THR A 176 -7.88 -0.27 19.21
CA THR A 176 -7.77 -1.01 20.47
C THR A 176 -8.82 -2.11 20.50
N VAL A 177 -8.65 -3.13 21.35
CA VAL A 177 -9.64 -4.20 21.50
C VAL A 177 -11.03 -3.65 21.86
N PRO A 178 -11.18 -2.75 22.86
CA PRO A 178 -12.49 -2.17 23.15
C PRO A 178 -13.10 -1.44 21.95
N LYS A 179 -12.28 -0.69 21.20
CA LYS A 179 -12.77 0.11 20.08
C LYS A 179 -13.16 -0.73 18.87
N ALA A 180 -12.42 -1.80 18.59
CA ALA A 180 -12.79 -2.77 17.57
C ALA A 180 -14.08 -3.52 17.93
N VAL A 181 -14.28 -3.88 19.20
CA VAL A 181 -15.54 -4.47 19.68
C VAL A 181 -16.71 -3.50 19.47
N GLU A 182 -16.52 -2.23 19.81
CA GLU A 182 -17.51 -1.16 19.60
C GLU A 182 -17.86 -1.00 18.12
N GLU A 183 -16.86 -0.92 17.23
CA GLU A 183 -17.04 -0.82 15.78
C GLU A 183 -17.89 -1.99 15.24
N LEU A 184 -17.53 -3.23 15.59
CA LEU A 184 -18.25 -4.41 15.11
C LEU A 184 -19.66 -4.51 15.68
N LYS A 185 -19.88 -4.12 16.95
CA LYS A 185 -21.24 -4.07 17.53
C LYS A 185 -22.11 -3.07 16.78
N LEU A 186 -21.60 -1.87 16.50
CA LEU A 186 -22.34 -0.83 15.81
C LEU A 186 -22.58 -1.17 14.34
N LEU A 187 -21.60 -1.73 13.63
CA LEU A 187 -21.81 -2.25 12.27
C LEU A 187 -22.96 -3.25 12.25
N ARG A 188 -22.90 -4.29 13.08
CA ARG A 188 -23.94 -5.34 13.10
C ARG A 188 -25.33 -4.81 13.45
N LYS A 189 -25.41 -3.78 14.29
CA LYS A 189 -26.67 -3.13 14.64
C LYS A 189 -27.27 -2.38 13.44
N ASN A 190 -26.43 -1.74 12.64
CA ASN A 190 -26.86 -0.78 11.62
C ASN A 190 -26.87 -1.31 10.18
N ILE A 191 -26.22 -2.45 9.88
CA ILE A 191 -26.21 -3.05 8.54
C ILE A 191 -26.53 -4.55 8.57
N LYS A 192 -27.18 -5.04 7.52
CA LYS A 192 -27.48 -6.48 7.33
C LYS A 192 -26.49 -7.21 6.42
N HIS A 193 -25.58 -6.48 5.79
CA HIS A 193 -24.55 -7.03 4.91
C HIS A 193 -23.67 -8.05 5.65
N PRO A 194 -23.20 -9.10 4.97
CA PRO A 194 -22.06 -9.88 5.42
C PRO A 194 -20.83 -8.97 5.63
N ILE A 195 -20.07 -9.25 6.68
CA ILE A 195 -18.87 -8.52 7.06
C ILE A 195 -17.69 -9.49 7.00
N TYR A 196 -16.73 -9.22 6.11
CA TYR A 196 -15.49 -9.99 6.03
C TYR A 196 -14.37 -9.27 6.79
N LEU A 197 -13.91 -9.87 7.89
CA LEU A 197 -12.77 -9.38 8.64
C LEU A 197 -11.47 -9.93 8.06
N ILE A 198 -10.65 -9.03 7.53
CA ILE A 198 -9.35 -9.36 6.95
C ILE A 198 -8.22 -9.12 7.95
N GLY A 199 -7.08 -9.74 7.67
CA GLY A 199 -5.84 -9.57 8.43
C GLY A 199 -4.77 -10.54 7.97
N ALA A 200 -3.51 -10.20 8.22
CA ALA A 200 -2.40 -11.11 8.01
C ALA A 200 -2.46 -12.29 9.02
N PRO A 201 -1.80 -13.44 8.75
CA PRO A 201 -1.75 -14.55 9.70
C PRO A 201 -1.32 -14.16 11.13
N LYS A 202 -0.35 -13.23 11.24
CA LYS A 202 0.15 -12.69 12.51
C LYS A 202 -0.88 -11.84 13.28
N GLU A 203 -1.94 -11.38 12.63
CA GLU A 203 -2.98 -10.51 13.19
C GLU A 203 -4.22 -11.30 13.62
N LYS A 204 -4.32 -12.58 13.21
CA LYS A 204 -5.42 -13.46 13.59
C LYS A 204 -5.66 -13.53 15.10
N PRO A 205 -4.63 -13.64 15.98
CA PRO A 205 -4.87 -13.69 17.43
C PRO A 205 -5.58 -12.44 17.97
N PHE A 206 -5.26 -11.25 17.45
CA PHE A 206 -5.92 -10.01 17.85
C PHE A 206 -7.39 -9.99 17.38
N ILE A 207 -7.67 -10.46 16.17
CA ILE A 207 -9.04 -10.54 15.64
C ILE A 207 -9.85 -11.54 16.46
N ASP A 208 -9.29 -12.70 16.78
CA ASP A 208 -9.95 -13.70 17.62
C ASP A 208 -10.26 -13.14 19.03
N GLU A 209 -9.34 -12.36 19.63
CA GLU A 209 -9.57 -11.69 20.91
C GLU A 209 -10.78 -10.73 20.84
N VAL A 210 -10.87 -9.92 19.79
CA VAL A 210 -12.01 -9.01 19.56
C VAL A 210 -13.29 -9.79 19.37
N LEU A 211 -13.28 -10.84 18.54
CA LEU A 211 -14.45 -11.66 18.28
C LEU A 211 -14.93 -12.37 19.55
N ASN A 212 -14.04 -12.88 20.39
CA ASN A 212 -14.42 -13.54 21.65
C ASN A 212 -15.22 -12.64 22.60
N LYS A 213 -15.15 -11.31 22.44
CA LYS A 213 -15.92 -10.32 23.20
C LYS A 213 -17.27 -9.95 22.56
N LEU A 214 -17.63 -10.57 21.44
CA LEU A 214 -18.94 -10.40 20.79
C LEU A 214 -19.87 -11.57 21.10
N GLU A 215 -21.07 -11.26 21.58
CA GLU A 215 -22.11 -12.25 21.88
C GLU A 215 -22.64 -12.92 20.61
N ASN A 216 -22.90 -12.14 19.56
CA ASN A 216 -23.41 -12.64 18.28
C ASN A 216 -22.47 -12.21 17.14
N LYS A 217 -22.25 -13.14 16.19
CA LYS A 217 -21.30 -13.02 15.07
C LYS A 217 -21.89 -13.52 13.75
N SER A 218 -23.20 -13.73 13.66
CA SER A 218 -23.85 -14.46 12.56
C SER A 218 -23.58 -13.91 11.15
N ASN A 219 -23.29 -12.62 11.03
CA ASN A 219 -22.97 -11.94 9.77
C ASN A 219 -21.49 -11.52 9.66
N ILE A 220 -20.61 -12.01 10.54
CA ILE A 220 -19.18 -11.74 10.51
C ILE A 220 -18.41 -13.01 10.15
N GLU A 221 -17.61 -12.95 9.09
CA GLU A 221 -16.68 -13.99 8.73
C GLU A 221 -15.23 -13.52 8.95
N ASN A 222 -14.48 -14.23 9.79
CA ASN A 222 -13.05 -14.01 9.95
C ASN A 222 -12.26 -14.74 8.86
N VAL A 223 -11.69 -13.98 7.93
CA VAL A 223 -10.84 -14.48 6.84
C VAL A 223 -9.36 -14.14 7.04
N ALA A 224 -8.97 -13.66 8.22
CA ALA A 224 -7.58 -13.36 8.52
C ALA A 224 -6.67 -14.59 8.42
N GLY A 225 -5.61 -14.47 7.62
CA GLY A 225 -4.70 -15.56 7.29
C GLY A 225 -5.31 -16.67 6.43
N LYS A 226 -6.55 -16.53 5.94
CA LYS A 226 -7.22 -17.50 5.06
C LYS A 226 -7.19 -17.11 3.58
N THR A 227 -6.77 -15.89 3.26
CA THR A 227 -6.65 -15.38 1.89
C THR A 227 -5.19 -15.24 1.48
N ASN A 228 -4.86 -15.63 0.26
CA ASN A 228 -3.66 -15.15 -0.43
C ASN A 228 -3.91 -13.76 -1.06
N LEU A 229 -2.89 -13.18 -1.70
CA LEU A 229 -2.99 -11.83 -2.24
C LEU A 229 -4.01 -11.71 -3.40
N PRO A 230 -4.05 -12.61 -4.40
CA PRO A 230 -5.11 -12.62 -5.40
C PRO A 230 -6.54 -12.73 -4.82
N GLN A 231 -6.74 -13.60 -3.83
CA GLN A 231 -8.03 -13.74 -3.14
C GLN A 231 -8.42 -12.47 -2.37
N LEU A 232 -7.45 -11.81 -1.73
CA LEU A 232 -7.69 -10.53 -1.08
C LEU A 232 -8.07 -9.45 -2.11
N VAL A 233 -7.45 -9.45 -3.29
CA VAL A 233 -7.81 -8.53 -4.37
C VAL A 233 -9.24 -8.77 -4.83
N GLU A 234 -9.65 -10.01 -5.09
CA GLU A 234 -11.04 -10.33 -5.45
C GLU A 234 -12.02 -9.87 -4.36
N LEU A 235 -11.71 -10.18 -3.09
CA LEU A 235 -12.55 -9.82 -1.95
C LEU A 235 -12.72 -8.29 -1.85
N LEU A 236 -11.65 -7.53 -1.98
CA LEU A 236 -11.69 -6.07 -1.91
C LEU A 236 -12.37 -5.46 -3.14
N ALA A 237 -12.05 -5.93 -4.34
CA ALA A 237 -12.61 -5.42 -5.59
C ALA A 237 -14.12 -5.68 -5.69
N SER A 238 -14.58 -6.81 -5.17
CA SER A 238 -15.99 -7.18 -5.18
C SER A 238 -16.79 -6.52 -4.05
N ALA A 239 -16.15 -6.01 -2.99
CA ALA A 239 -16.83 -5.36 -1.89
C ALA A 239 -17.55 -4.06 -2.32
N GLN A 240 -18.69 -3.76 -1.68
CA GLN A 240 -19.33 -2.45 -1.80
C GLN A 240 -18.54 -1.36 -1.07
N LEU A 241 -18.02 -1.69 0.10
CA LEU A 241 -17.34 -0.78 0.99
C LEU A 241 -16.21 -1.49 1.72
N MET A 242 -15.11 -0.78 1.95
CA MET A 242 -14.10 -1.13 2.93
C MET A 242 -14.09 -0.13 4.08
N LEU A 243 -14.17 -0.61 5.33
CA LEU A 243 -13.83 0.17 6.52
C LEU A 243 -12.50 -0.35 7.08
N THR A 244 -11.50 0.51 7.22
CA THR A 244 -10.15 0.06 7.55
C THR A 244 -9.38 1.08 8.34
N THR A 245 -8.36 0.63 9.09
CA THR A 245 -7.29 1.51 9.55
C THR A 245 -6.26 1.78 8.43
N ASP A 246 -5.41 2.79 8.61
CA ASP A 246 -4.29 3.10 7.71
C ASP A 246 -3.29 1.93 7.59
N SER A 247 -3.36 1.23 6.46
CA SER A 247 -2.66 -0.02 6.19
C SER A 247 -2.66 -0.36 4.69
N GLY A 248 -1.84 -1.34 4.28
CA GLY A 248 -1.75 -1.79 2.88
C GLY A 248 -3.09 -2.12 2.22
N PRO A 249 -4.01 -2.85 2.88
CA PRO A 249 -5.34 -3.14 2.33
C PRO A 249 -6.18 -1.90 2.00
N ALA A 250 -6.00 -0.77 2.72
CA ALA A 250 -6.72 0.47 2.43
C ALA A 250 -6.34 1.04 1.06
N HIS A 251 -5.04 1.08 0.75
CA HIS A 251 -4.56 1.50 -0.56
C HIS A 251 -5.04 0.54 -1.65
N LEU A 252 -4.99 -0.76 -1.37
CA LEU A 252 -5.39 -1.79 -2.32
C LEU A 252 -6.86 -1.65 -2.72
N ALA A 253 -7.78 -1.55 -1.76
CA ALA A 253 -9.21 -1.39 -2.03
C ALA A 253 -9.51 -0.11 -2.83
N ASN A 254 -8.89 1.01 -2.45
CA ASN A 254 -9.06 2.29 -3.14
C ASN A 254 -8.55 2.26 -4.59
N ALA A 255 -7.45 1.55 -4.87
CA ALA A 255 -6.93 1.35 -6.22
C ALA A 255 -7.76 0.36 -7.06
N LEU A 256 -8.52 -0.52 -6.41
CA LEU A 256 -9.50 -1.44 -7.03
C LEU A 256 -10.89 -0.79 -7.22
N GLY A 257 -11.01 0.51 -6.98
CA GLY A 257 -12.29 1.21 -7.16
C GLY A 257 -13.33 0.94 -6.08
N THR A 258 -12.93 0.43 -4.91
CA THR A 258 -13.84 0.21 -3.78
C THR A 258 -13.90 1.45 -2.89
N ASN A 259 -15.13 1.89 -2.56
CA ASN A 259 -15.34 2.96 -1.59
C ASN A 259 -14.67 2.60 -0.27
N THR A 260 -13.76 3.45 0.20
CA THR A 260 -12.87 3.13 1.32
C THR A 260 -12.99 4.21 2.39
N ILE A 261 -13.40 3.81 3.59
CA ILE A 261 -13.37 4.64 4.78
C ILE A 261 -12.11 4.26 5.57
N VAL A 262 -11.20 5.23 5.76
CA VAL A 262 -9.94 5.01 6.48
C VAL A 262 -9.94 5.75 7.81
N LEU A 263 -9.65 5.00 8.87
CA LEU A 263 -9.42 5.50 10.22
C LEU A 263 -7.94 5.79 10.41
N PHE A 264 -7.59 7.06 10.54
CA PHE A 264 -6.22 7.54 10.67
C PHE A 264 -5.82 7.74 12.14
N GLY A 265 -4.78 7.00 12.55
CA GLY A 265 -4.10 7.13 13.83
C GLY A 265 -2.77 7.87 13.68
N ALA A 266 -1.68 7.23 14.10
CA ALA A 266 -0.35 7.68 13.68
C ALA A 266 -0.19 7.57 12.14
N GLY A 267 0.69 8.38 11.57
CA GLY A 267 0.78 8.63 10.13
C GLY A 267 0.30 10.04 9.81
N ASN A 268 0.67 10.51 8.62
CA ASN A 268 0.15 11.75 8.04
C ASN A 268 -0.49 11.40 6.70
N GLU A 269 -1.80 11.55 6.63
CA GLU A 269 -2.64 11.28 5.46
C GLU A 269 -2.27 12.14 4.25
N ALA A 270 -1.70 13.34 4.46
CA ALA A 270 -1.18 14.16 3.38
C ALA A 270 -0.04 13.44 2.62
N ASN A 271 0.66 12.52 3.28
CA ASN A 271 1.80 11.81 2.70
C ASN A 271 1.40 10.46 2.11
N THR A 272 0.43 9.75 2.72
CA THR A 272 0.15 8.34 2.41
C THR A 272 -1.33 7.96 2.51
N ALA A 273 -2.27 8.86 2.30
CA ALA A 273 -3.66 8.44 2.14
C ALA A 273 -3.82 7.54 0.89
N PRO A 274 -4.86 6.68 0.82
CA PRO A 274 -5.25 6.13 -0.48
C PRO A 274 -5.51 7.24 -1.49
N TYR A 275 -4.99 7.08 -2.71
CA TYR A 275 -4.79 8.23 -3.60
C TYR A 275 -6.08 8.71 -4.29
N ASN A 276 -7.04 7.83 -4.56
CA ASN A 276 -8.27 8.16 -5.26
C ASN A 276 -9.26 8.85 -4.32
N ALA A 277 -9.12 10.17 -4.16
CA ALA A 277 -9.87 10.99 -3.21
C ALA A 277 -11.41 10.89 -3.35
N LYS A 278 -11.93 10.69 -4.57
CA LYS A 278 -13.37 10.54 -4.82
C LYS A 278 -13.98 9.28 -4.16
N LEU A 279 -13.16 8.27 -3.92
CA LEU A 279 -13.56 6.99 -3.33
C LEU A 279 -13.06 6.86 -1.88
N LEU A 280 -12.50 7.94 -1.30
CA LEU A 280 -11.89 7.93 0.02
C LEU A 280 -12.70 8.80 0.98
N THR A 281 -13.00 8.25 2.15
CA THR A 281 -13.41 9.03 3.33
C THR A 281 -12.37 8.83 4.42
N GLY A 282 -11.50 9.82 4.62
CA GLY A 282 -10.52 9.84 5.69
C GLY A 282 -11.11 10.38 6.99
N ILE A 283 -10.88 9.67 8.10
CA ILE A 283 -11.37 10.06 9.43
C ILE A 283 -10.19 10.08 10.40
N ARG A 284 -9.90 11.27 10.92
CA ARG A 284 -8.92 11.51 11.98
C ARG A 284 -9.62 12.15 13.17
N LEU A 285 -9.14 11.84 14.37
CA LEU A 285 -9.64 12.46 15.61
C LEU A 285 -9.38 13.97 15.62
N GLY A 286 -8.11 14.38 15.43
CA GLY A 286 -7.73 15.79 15.29
C GLY A 286 -7.87 16.61 16.57
N LYS A 287 -7.85 15.96 17.74
CA LYS A 287 -8.03 16.61 19.05
C LYS A 287 -6.81 16.52 19.94
N LEU A 288 -5.82 15.69 19.60
CA LEU A 288 -4.61 15.53 20.40
C LEU A 288 -3.48 16.39 19.83
N SER A 289 -2.72 17.02 20.71
CA SER A 289 -1.57 17.88 20.34
C SER A 289 -0.46 17.13 19.60
N CYS A 290 -0.41 15.80 19.71
CA CYS A 290 0.56 14.97 19.01
C CYS A 290 0.14 14.59 17.57
N GLU A 291 -1.08 14.93 17.13
CA GLU A 291 -1.57 14.56 15.80
C GLU A 291 -1.15 15.57 14.72
N PRO A 292 -0.63 15.12 13.56
CA PRO A 292 -0.21 13.76 13.24
C PRO A 292 1.17 13.41 13.86
N CYS A 293 1.31 12.19 14.38
CA CYS A 293 2.61 11.64 14.78
C CYS A 293 3.01 10.50 13.85
N VAL A 294 4.31 10.20 13.68
CA VAL A 294 4.78 9.15 12.74
C VAL A 294 5.39 7.93 13.45
N LYS A 295 5.09 7.74 14.74
CA LYS A 295 5.67 6.64 15.54
C LYS A 295 4.83 5.37 15.36
N ASN A 296 5.49 4.21 15.17
CA ASN A 296 4.80 2.93 15.01
C ASN A 296 4.12 2.42 16.30
N VAL A 297 4.57 2.88 17.47
CA VAL A 297 4.02 2.54 18.78
C VAL A 297 3.73 3.85 19.54
N CYS A 298 2.56 3.94 20.18
CA CYS A 298 2.21 5.10 20.99
C CYS A 298 2.93 5.03 22.35
N LYS A 299 4.03 5.78 22.48
CA LYS A 299 4.78 5.86 23.75
C LYS A 299 4.19 6.88 24.73
N LEU A 300 3.51 7.92 24.22
CA LEU A 300 2.99 9.03 25.03
C LEU A 300 1.88 8.57 25.98
N TYR A 301 0.91 7.81 25.45
CA TYR A 301 -0.25 7.33 26.23
C TYR A 301 -0.27 5.81 26.44
N LYS A 302 0.76 5.09 25.98
CA LYS A 302 0.88 3.61 25.96
C LYS A 302 -0.16 2.88 25.10
N VAL A 303 -1.29 3.51 24.84
CA VAL A 303 -2.40 3.08 23.97
C VAL A 303 -2.63 4.17 22.92
N PRO A 304 -2.92 3.84 21.65
CA PRO A 304 -3.20 4.84 20.63
C PRO A 304 -4.49 5.62 20.94
N GLN A 305 -4.39 6.71 21.70
CA GLN A 305 -5.52 7.56 22.08
C GLN A 305 -6.22 8.16 20.84
N CYS A 306 -5.47 8.46 19.78
CA CYS A 306 -6.02 8.91 18.51
C CYS A 306 -7.00 7.90 17.88
N MET A 307 -6.78 6.59 18.09
CA MET A 307 -7.70 5.54 17.64
C MET A 307 -8.80 5.30 18.69
N GLN A 308 -8.45 5.30 19.98
CA GLN A 308 -9.37 5.02 21.08
C GLN A 308 -10.53 6.02 21.16
N GLN A 309 -10.28 7.30 20.88
CA GLN A 309 -11.26 8.39 21.03
C GLN A 309 -12.04 8.70 19.74
N LEU A 310 -11.86 7.92 18.66
CA LEU A 310 -12.66 8.06 17.45
C LEU A 310 -14.16 7.90 17.78
N ASP A 311 -15.02 8.68 17.14
CA ASP A 311 -16.47 8.56 17.31
C ASP A 311 -17.02 7.46 16.39
N MET A 312 -17.30 6.26 16.94
CA MET A 312 -17.76 5.14 16.13
C MET A 312 -19.21 5.30 15.65
N GLU A 313 -20.07 5.99 16.40
CA GLU A 313 -21.44 6.23 15.93
C GLU A 313 -21.41 7.11 14.67
N MET A 314 -20.60 8.18 14.68
CA MET A 314 -20.38 9.00 13.50
C MET A 314 -19.75 8.20 12.34
N ILE A 315 -18.75 7.36 12.61
CA ILE A 315 -18.12 6.52 11.56
C ILE A 315 -19.13 5.55 10.96
N ILE A 316 -19.91 4.83 11.77
CA ILE A 316 -20.90 3.87 11.28
C ILE A 316 -22.05 4.58 10.54
N SER A 317 -22.43 5.80 10.94
CA SER A 317 -23.40 6.59 10.16
C SER A 317 -22.91 6.85 8.72
N LYS A 318 -21.60 7.09 8.53
CA LYS A 318 -21.00 7.25 7.20
C LYS A 318 -20.98 5.94 6.42
N VAL A 319 -20.73 4.81 7.09
CA VAL A 319 -20.85 3.46 6.48
C VAL A 319 -22.27 3.24 5.94
N VAL A 320 -23.29 3.47 6.77
CA VAL A 320 -24.71 3.30 6.39
C VAL A 320 -25.08 4.18 5.20
N LYS A 321 -24.63 5.45 5.23
CA LYS A 321 -24.87 6.40 4.13
C LYS A 321 -24.23 5.95 2.81
N GLN A 322 -23.01 5.39 2.84
CA GLN A 322 -22.34 4.94 1.61
C GLN A 322 -22.91 3.62 1.06
N LEU A 323 -23.54 2.80 1.90
CA LEU A 323 -24.22 1.57 1.47
C LEU A 323 -25.64 1.84 0.94
N ASN A 324 -26.24 2.98 1.29
CA ASN A 324 -27.54 3.44 0.80
C ASN A 324 -27.41 4.86 0.21
N PRO A 325 -26.67 5.00 -0.91
CA PRO A 325 -26.25 6.30 -1.45
C PRO A 325 -27.38 7.17 -1.98
#